data_AF-A0A0Q3PPR7-F1
#
_entry.id   AF-A0A0Q3PPR7-F1
#
_cell.length_a   1.000
_cell.length_b   1.000
_cell.length_c   1.000
_cell.angle_alpha   90.00
_cell.angle_beta   90.00
_cell.angle_gamma   90.00
#
_symmetry.space_group_name_H-M   'P 1'
#
loop_
_entity.id
_entity.type
_entity.pdbx_description
1 polymer ?
#
loop_
_entity_poly.entity_id
_entity_poly.type
_entity_poly.pdbx_seq_one_letter_code
_entity_poly.pdbx_strand_id
1 'polypeptide(L)'
;MSGLDIFAWIVLIVLAASTAFVVAFMAMLPGMVARRRGHPWAEAVAVGGWVTLFFGFVLWPLVLIWAYVDVPSNPARRPVAPEAVR
;
A
#
# COMPACT_ATOMS: atom_id res chain seq x y z
N MET A 1 -2.39 -34.46 24.85
CA MET A 1 -2.50 -32.99 24.84
C MET A 1 -3.34 -32.60 26.04
N SER A 2 -2.75 -31.86 26.98
CA SER A 2 -3.46 -31.32 28.13
C SER A 2 -4.51 -30.28 27.68
N GLY A 3 -5.50 -29.96 28.53
CA GLY A 3 -6.46 -28.89 28.23
C GLY A 3 -5.80 -27.51 28.04
N LEU A 4 -4.66 -27.27 28.73
CA LEU A 4 -3.85 -26.07 28.56
C LEU A 4 -3.13 -26.06 27.20
N ASP A 5 -2.71 -27.21 26.68
CA ASP A 5 -2.06 -27.31 25.37
C ASP A 5 -3.03 -26.89 24.26
N ILE A 6 -4.29 -27.35 24.34
CA ILE A 6 -5.34 -26.99 23.38
C ILE A 6 -5.61 -25.48 23.45
N PHE A 7 -5.75 -24.93 24.66
CA PHE A 7 -5.94 -23.49 24.85
C PHE A 7 -4.77 -22.68 24.28
N ALA A 8 -3.52 -23.10 24.56
CA ALA A 8 -2.32 -22.44 24.04
C ALA A 8 -2.29 -22.44 22.50
N TRP A 9 -2.67 -23.54 21.85
CA TRP A 9 -2.77 -23.61 20.39
C TRP A 9 -3.81 -22.64 19.83
N ILE A 10 -4.98 -22.53 20.46
CA ILE A 10 -6.02 -21.57 20.04
C ILE A 10 -5.47 -20.14 20.13
N VAL A 11 -4.87 -19.78 21.27
CA VAL A 11 -4.28 -18.44 21.47
C VAL A 11 -3.18 -18.18 20.45
N LEU A 12 -2.29 -19.16 20.21
CA LEU A 12 -1.20 -19.04 19.27
C LEU A 12 -1.70 -18.82 17.84
N ILE A 13 -2.72 -19.55 17.41
CA ILE A 13 -3.33 -19.38 16.08
C ILE A 13 -3.97 -17.99 15.95
N VAL A 14 -4.72 -17.54 16.96
CA VAL A 14 -5.34 -16.21 16.96
C VAL A 14 -4.28 -15.11 16.94
N LEU A 15 -3.21 -15.27 17.72
CA LEU A 15 -2.10 -14.31 17.76
C LEU A 15 -1.36 -14.26 16.42
N ALA A 16 -1.09 -15.42 15.82
CA ALA A 16 -0.45 -15.50 14.50
C ALA A 16 -1.33 -14.88 13.41
N ALA A 17 -2.63 -15.20 13.39
CA ALA A 17 -3.58 -14.67 12.42
C ALA A 17 -3.76 -13.15 12.55
N SER A 18 -3.90 -12.64 13.77
CA SER A 18 -4.00 -11.19 14.03
C SER A 18 -2.73 -10.45 13.64
N THR A 19 -1.55 -11.02 13.94
CA THR A 19 -0.27 -10.45 13.53
C THR A 19 -0.15 -10.40 12.00
N ALA A 20 -0.45 -11.49 11.31
CA ALA A 20 -0.43 -11.55 9.86
C ALA A 20 -1.41 -10.55 9.22
N PHE A 21 -2.61 -10.39 9.81
CA PHE A 21 -3.60 -9.42 9.36
C PHE A 21 -3.06 -7.98 9.47
N VAL A 22 -2.46 -7.59 10.60
CA VAL A 22 -1.88 -6.25 10.79
C VAL A 22 -0.76 -5.99 9.79
N VAL A 23 0.13 -6.96 9.56
CA VAL A 23 1.23 -6.85 8.59
C VAL A 23 0.70 -6.68 7.16
N ALA A 24 -0.27 -7.51 6.74
CA ALA A 24 -0.88 -7.40 5.42
C ALA A 24 -1.60 -6.05 5.24
N PHE A 25 -2.32 -5.59 6.25
CA PHE A 25 -2.98 -4.28 6.23
C PHE A 25 -1.96 -3.14 6.06
N MET A 26 -0.83 -3.20 6.78
CA MET A 26 0.27 -2.25 6.63
C MET A 26 0.85 -2.29 5.21
N ALA A 27 1.10 -3.48 4.63
CA ALA A 27 1.64 -3.62 3.28
C ALA A 27 0.74 -2.99 2.20
N MET A 28 -0.58 -3.07 2.37
CA MET A 28 -1.55 -2.61 1.37
C MET A 28 -1.82 -1.10 1.39
N LEU A 29 -1.54 -0.43 2.52
CA LEU A 29 -1.84 0.99 2.73
C LEU A 29 -1.25 1.93 1.65
N PRO A 30 0.05 1.86 1.29
CA PRO A 30 0.65 2.76 0.31
C PRO A 30 0.00 2.65 -1.07
N GLY A 31 -0.28 1.42 -1.51
CA GLY A 31 -0.94 1.16 -2.79
C GLY A 31 -2.41 1.63 -2.81
N MET A 32 -3.12 1.52 -1.70
CA MET A 32 -4.47 2.08 -1.58
C MET A 32 -4.47 3.61 -1.64
N VAL A 33 -3.53 4.26 -0.96
CA VAL A 33 -3.39 5.73 -1.00
C VAL A 33 -3.06 6.20 -2.40
N ALA A 34 -2.10 5.56 -3.07
CA ALA A 34 -1.72 5.88 -4.44
C ALA A 34 -2.89 5.75 -5.43
N ARG A 35 -3.69 4.67 -5.31
CA ARG A 35 -4.89 4.48 -6.15
C ARG A 35 -5.94 5.55 -5.89
N ARG A 36 -6.22 5.89 -4.63
CA ARG A 36 -7.21 6.92 -4.28
C ARG A 36 -6.81 8.32 -4.76
N ARG A 37 -5.52 8.60 -4.87
CA ARG A 37 -4.97 9.89 -5.34
C ARG A 37 -4.76 9.97 -6.86
N GLY A 38 -4.99 8.88 -7.60
CA GLY A 38 -4.74 8.87 -9.05
C GLY A 38 -3.25 8.88 -9.42
N HIS A 39 -2.39 8.32 -8.57
CA HIS A 39 -0.96 8.23 -8.84
C HIS A 39 -0.69 7.39 -10.10
N PRO A 40 0.16 7.85 -11.05
CA PRO A 40 0.39 7.16 -12.32
C PRO A 40 1.00 5.77 -12.16
N TRP A 41 1.73 5.54 -11.07
CA TRP A 41 2.43 4.28 -10.78
C TRP A 41 1.86 3.56 -9.55
N ALA A 42 0.53 3.52 -9.40
CA ALA A 42 -0.11 2.99 -8.20
C ALA A 42 0.22 1.50 -7.92
N GLU A 43 0.45 0.69 -8.95
CA GLU A 43 0.91 -0.69 -8.78
C GLU A 43 2.35 -0.78 -8.25
N ALA A 44 3.26 0.07 -8.73
CA ALA A 44 4.63 0.10 -8.23
C ALA A 44 4.67 0.49 -6.74
N VAL A 45 3.83 1.45 -6.33
CA VAL A 45 3.67 1.81 -4.91
C VAL A 45 3.12 0.63 -4.11
N ALA A 46 2.16 -0.11 -4.66
CA ALA A 46 1.60 -1.29 -3.99
C ALA A 46 2.66 -2.37 -3.79
N VAL A 47 3.40 -2.75 -4.83
CA VAL A 47 4.50 -3.73 -4.75
C VAL A 47 5.59 -3.23 -3.81
N GLY A 48 5.94 -1.94 -3.89
CA GLY A 48 6.89 -1.31 -2.98
C GLY A 48 6.47 -1.45 -1.50
N GLY A 49 5.18 -1.27 -1.20
CA GLY A 49 4.63 -1.46 0.15
C GLY A 49 4.81 -2.88 0.68
N TRP A 50 4.61 -3.90 -0.17
CA TRP A 50 4.87 -5.29 0.19
C TRP A 50 6.37 -5.59 0.35
N VAL A 51 7.18 -5.22 -0.64
CA VAL A 51 8.62 -5.53 -0.66
C VAL A 51 9.35 -4.86 0.51
N THR A 52 9.10 -3.57 0.74
CA THR A 52 9.78 -2.82 1.82
C THR A 52 9.39 -3.29 3.21
N LEU A 53 8.16 -3.79 3.40
CA LEU A 53 7.73 -4.34 4.68
C LEU A 53 8.50 -5.62 5.04
N PHE A 54 8.77 -6.48 4.05
CA PHE A 54 9.52 -7.74 4.26
C PHE A 54 11.04 -7.55 4.31
N PHE A 55 11.60 -6.64 3.50
CA PHE A 55 13.06 -6.52 3.32
C PHE A 55 13.72 -5.41 4.13
N GLY A 56 12.95 -4.53 4.77
CA GLY A 56 13.54 -3.50 5.60
C GLY A 56 12.53 -2.47 6.03
N PHE A 57 11.52 -2.88 6.81
CA PHE A 57 10.42 -2.12 7.40
C PHE A 57 10.59 -0.58 7.47
N VAL A 58 11.79 -0.09 7.78
CA VAL A 58 12.20 1.31 7.70
C VAL A 58 11.96 2.00 6.34
N LEU A 59 11.92 1.27 5.23
CA LEU A 59 11.68 1.77 3.88
C LEU A 59 10.18 1.84 3.55
N TRP A 60 9.31 1.25 4.36
CA TRP A 60 7.88 1.29 4.13
C TRP A 60 7.30 2.72 4.21
N PRO A 61 7.66 3.57 5.20
CA PRO A 61 7.26 4.97 5.23
C PRO A 61 7.72 5.77 4.00
N LEU A 62 8.87 5.42 3.42
CA LEU A 62 9.36 6.07 2.19
C LEU A 62 8.43 5.79 1.00
N VAL A 63 7.95 4.55 0.84
CA VAL A 63 6.97 4.20 -0.19
C VAL A 63 5.63 4.87 0.08
N LEU A 64 5.23 4.97 1.35
CA LEU A 64 4.03 5.71 1.73
C LEU A 64 4.17 7.20 1.38
N ILE A 65 5.29 7.85 1.71
CA ILE A 65 5.55 9.25 1.33
C ILE A 65 5.50 9.40 -0.19
N TRP A 66 6.08 8.46 -0.95
CA TRP A 66 6.00 8.47 -2.40
C TRP A 66 4.56 8.39 -2.92
N ALA A 67 3.66 7.68 -2.24
CA ALA A 67 2.22 7.68 -2.54
C ALA A 67 1.54 9.06 -2.36
N TYR A 68 2.13 9.95 -1.56
CA TYR A 68 1.67 11.33 -1.33
C TYR A 68 2.33 12.35 -2.24
N VAL A 69 3.44 12.01 -2.91
CA VAL A 69 4.11 12.92 -3.85
C VAL A 69 3.22 13.11 -5.07
N ASP A 70 2.84 14.36 -5.34
CA ASP A 70 2.08 14.72 -6.54
C ASP A 70 2.97 14.56 -7.78
N VAL A 71 2.57 13.69 -8.70
CA VAL A 71 3.23 13.57 -10.01
C VAL A 71 2.62 14.62 -10.94
N PRO A 72 3.43 15.48 -11.59
CA PRO A 72 2.93 16.53 -12.46
C PRO A 72 1.96 15.98 -13.50
N SER A 73 0.79 16.60 -13.60
CA SER A 73 -0.20 16.27 -14.63
C SER A 73 0.41 16.50 -16.00
N ASN A 74 0.41 15.45 -16.84
CA ASN A 74 1.01 15.49 -18.17
C ASN A 74 0.35 16.63 -18.99
N PRO A 75 1.09 17.69 -19.34
CA PRO A 75 0.55 18.83 -20.10
C PRO A 75 -0.04 18.42 -21.45
N ALA A 76 0.42 17.29 -22.01
CA ALA A 76 -0.05 16.76 -23.29
C ALA A 76 -1.49 16.22 -23.26
N ARG A 77 -2.12 16.09 -22.07
CA ARG A 77 -3.56 15.79 -21.95
C ARG A 77 -4.45 17.03 -21.87
N ARG A 78 -3.89 18.25 -21.95
CA ARG A 78 -4.75 19.44 -22.06
C ARG A 78 -5.50 19.34 -23.40
N PRO A 79 -6.84 19.32 -23.39
CA PRO A 79 -7.61 19.50 -24.61
C PRO A 79 -7.14 20.82 -25.22
N VAL A 80 -6.68 20.78 -26.47
CA VAL A 80 -6.41 22.01 -27.21
C VAL A 80 -7.72 22.77 -27.21
N ALA A 81 -7.77 23.91 -26.51
CA ALA A 81 -8.97 24.73 -26.47
C ALA A 81 -9.36 25.06 -27.92
N PRO A 82 -10.63 24.89 -28.32
CA PRO A 82 -11.08 25.23 -29.67
C PRO A 82 -11.09 26.76 -29.82
N GLU A 83 -9.90 27.34 -29.99
CA GLU A 83 -9.69 28.78 -30.23
C GLU A 83 -9.53 29.09 -31.72
N ALA A 84 -9.58 28.08 -32.59
CA ALA A 84 -9.31 28.21 -34.02
C ALA A 84 -10.54 27.97 -34.92
N VAL A 85 -11.76 28.20 -34.42
CA VAL A 85 -12.97 28.28 -35.26
C VAL A 85 -13.55 29.69 -35.12
N ARG A 86 -12.80 30.68 -35.62
CA ARG A 86 -13.27 32.02 -35.96
C ARG A 86 -12.94 32.28 -37.42
#